data_AF-A0A382P7B7-F1
#
_entry.id   AF-A0A382P7B7-F1
#
_cell.length_a   1.000
_cell.length_b   1.000
_cell.length_c   1.000
_cell.angle_alpha   90.00
_cell.angle_beta   90.00
_cell.angle_gamma   90.00
#
_symmetry.space_group_name_H-M   'P 1'
#
loop_
_entity.id
_entity.type
_entity.pdbx_description
1 polymer ?
#
loop_
_entity_poly.entity_id
_entity_poly.type
_entity_poly.pdbx_seq_one_letter_code
_entity_poly.pdbx_strand_id
1 'polypeptide(L)'
;MTIQGEGAYTGRVAVFCRFAGCNLWSGLEEDRSTAVCQFCDTEFVGIDGSGGGKFDSPENLTNHILSFWNGTDAPFVVFTGGEPLLQMDDKL
;
A
#
# COMPACT_ATOMS: atom_id res chain seq x y z
N MET A 1 7.36 9.66 -1.45
CA MET A 1 7.83 8.88 -2.63
C MET A 1 9.14 8.17 -2.30
N THR A 2 9.40 7.04 -2.95
CA THR A 2 10.64 6.24 -2.86
C THR A 2 10.92 5.61 -4.23
N ILE A 3 11.91 4.72 -4.33
CA ILE A 3 12.21 3.96 -5.55
C ILE A 3 11.55 2.57 -5.47
N GLN A 4 10.86 2.15 -6.53
CA GLN A 4 10.39 0.77 -6.67
C GLN A 4 11.60 -0.18 -6.65
N GLY A 5 11.61 -1.13 -5.71
CA GLY A 5 12.69 -2.09 -5.53
C GLY A 5 12.56 -3.33 -6.42
N GLU A 6 11.36 -3.65 -6.91
CA GLU A 6 11.06 -4.96 -7.47
C GLU A 6 10.41 -4.93 -8.87
N GLY A 7 10.55 -6.04 -9.60
CA GLY A 7 9.90 -6.29 -10.88
C GLY A 7 10.44 -5.45 -12.05
N ALA A 8 9.62 -5.31 -13.09
CA ALA A 8 10.01 -4.60 -14.32
C ALA A 8 10.21 -3.09 -14.14
N TYR A 9 9.72 -2.53 -13.03
CA TYR A 9 9.82 -1.10 -12.71
C TYR A 9 10.88 -0.80 -11.64
N THR A 10 11.75 -1.76 -11.30
CA THR A 10 12.88 -1.51 -10.38
C THR A 10 13.68 -0.28 -10.81
N GLY A 11 13.97 0.61 -9.85
CA GLY A 11 14.67 1.86 -10.10
C GLY A 11 13.77 3.05 -10.45
N ARG A 12 12.47 2.83 -10.68
CA ARG A 12 11.51 3.91 -10.96
C ARG A 12 11.05 4.59 -9.67
N VAL A 13 11.01 5.92 -9.67
CA VAL A 13 10.43 6.73 -8.60
C VAL A 13 8.92 6.50 -8.51
N ALA A 14 8.40 6.28 -7.31
CA ALA A 14 6.99 6.01 -7.05
C ALA A 14 6.49 6.57 -5.70
N VAL A 15 5.21 6.90 -5.61
CA VAL A 15 4.49 6.96 -4.32
C VAL A 15 3.95 5.57 -4.03
N PHE A 16 4.16 5.06 -2.81
CA PHE A 16 3.59 3.79 -2.39
C PHE A 16 2.35 4.05 -1.55
N CYS A 17 1.23 3.44 -1.95
CA CYS A 17 0.01 3.39 -1.15
C CYS A 17 -0.15 1.95 -0.65
N ARG A 18 0.11 1.74 0.65
CA ARG A 18 -0.01 0.45 1.32
C ARG A 18 -1.35 0.39 2.05
N PHE A 19 -2.29 -0.40 1.57
CA PHE A 19 -3.56 -0.63 2.26
C PHE A 19 -3.35 -1.51 3.50
N ALA A 20 -4.28 -1.42 4.45
CA ALA A 20 -4.27 -2.21 5.67
C ALA A 20 -4.99 -3.56 5.45
N GLY A 21 -4.46 -4.64 6.05
CA GLY A 21 -5.11 -5.95 6.05
C GLY A 21 -4.85 -6.82 4.80
N CYS A 22 -4.93 -8.14 5.00
CA CYS A 22 -4.74 -9.17 3.97
C CYS A 22 -5.73 -10.32 4.19
N ASN A 23 -6.12 -11.01 3.12
CA ASN A 23 -7.00 -12.18 3.18
C ASN A 23 -6.24 -13.51 3.44
N LEU A 24 -4.91 -13.50 3.38
CA LEU A 24 -4.09 -14.71 3.54
C LEU A 24 -3.37 -14.80 4.89
N TRP A 25 -3.28 -13.69 5.63
CA TRP A 25 -2.73 -13.61 6.99
C TRP A 25 -3.29 -12.38 7.70
N SER A 26 -3.61 -12.48 9.00
CA SER A 26 -4.14 -11.37 9.80
C SER A 26 -3.14 -10.23 9.99
N GLY A 27 -1.84 -10.50 9.82
CA GLY A 27 -0.76 -9.59 10.18
C GLY A 27 -0.33 -9.69 11.65
N LEU A 28 -1.00 -10.53 12.46
CA LEU A 28 -0.61 -10.81 13.83
C LEU A 28 0.32 -12.03 13.87
N GLU A 29 1.44 -11.91 14.60
CA GLU A 29 2.45 -12.97 14.69
C GLU A 29 1.90 -14.27 15.31
N GLU A 30 0.94 -14.17 16.23
CA GLU A 30 0.29 -15.33 16.83
C GLU A 30 -0.45 -16.21 15.82
N ASP A 31 -0.94 -15.62 14.72
CA ASP A 31 -1.66 -16.33 13.67
C ASP A 31 -0.74 -16.83 12.54
N ARG A 32 0.53 -16.39 12.48
CA ARG A 32 1.42 -16.64 11.34
C ARG A 32 1.63 -18.13 11.06
N SER A 33 1.74 -18.95 12.11
CA SER A 33 2.02 -20.39 11.97
C SER A 33 0.87 -21.21 11.37
N THR A 34 -0.35 -20.67 11.39
CA THR A 34 -1.57 -21.31 10.86
C THR A 34 -2.16 -20.56 9.67
N ALA A 35 -1.60 -19.41 9.31
CA ALA A 35 -2.00 -18.58 8.17
C ALA A 35 -1.72 -19.27 6.82
N VAL A 36 -2.44 -18.84 5.78
CA VAL A 36 -2.21 -19.28 4.40
C VAL A 36 -0.87 -18.73 3.89
N CYS A 37 -0.57 -17.46 4.19
CA CYS A 37 0.72 -16.84 3.92
C CYS A 37 1.55 -16.74 5.21
N GLN A 38 2.68 -17.46 5.27
CA GLN A 38 3.50 -17.56 6.49
C GLN A 38 4.83 -16.81 6.43
N PHE A 39 5.20 -16.31 5.25
CA PHE A 39 6.52 -15.73 4.96
C PHE A 39 6.50 -14.21 4.74
N CYS A 40 5.36 -13.55 4.96
CA CYS A 40 5.23 -12.12 4.73
C CYS A 40 6.20 -11.33 5.61
N ASP A 41 6.96 -10.43 4.98
CA ASP A 41 7.96 -9.54 5.58
C ASP A 41 7.43 -8.12 5.85
N THR A 42 6.14 -7.90 5.58
CA THR A 42 5.50 -6.60 5.56
C THR A 42 4.57 -6.44 6.75
N GLU A 43 4.68 -5.30 7.41
CA GLU A 43 3.73 -4.85 8.44
C GLU A 43 2.59 -4.06 7.76
N PHE A 44 1.35 -4.51 7.96
CA PHE A 44 0.15 -3.99 7.28
C PHE A 44 -1.07 -3.86 8.22
N VAL A 45 -0.85 -3.91 9.53
CA VAL A 45 -1.94 -3.86 10.51
C VAL A 45 -2.15 -2.42 10.95
N GLY A 46 -3.37 -1.91 10.84
CA GLY A 46 -3.67 -0.54 11.25
C GLY A 46 -3.38 0.50 10.16
N ILE A 47 -3.30 1.76 10.57
CA ILE A 47 -3.28 2.95 9.68
C ILE A 47 -2.42 4.08 10.27
N ASP A 48 -1.54 3.77 11.21
CA ASP A 48 -0.71 4.69 11.99
C ASP A 48 0.68 4.93 11.39
N GLY A 49 1.00 4.23 10.29
CA GLY A 49 2.20 4.47 9.51
C GLY A 49 2.27 5.87 8.86
N SER A 50 3.41 6.18 8.24
CA SER A 50 3.61 7.49 7.60
C SER A 50 2.59 7.74 6.49
N GLY A 51 1.83 8.83 6.60
CA GLY A 51 0.74 9.14 5.68
C GLY A 51 -0.47 8.20 5.80
N GLY A 52 -0.51 7.33 6.80
CA GLY A 52 -1.63 6.44 7.08
C GLY A 52 -2.86 7.19 7.60
N GLY A 53 -4.03 6.63 7.34
CA GLY A 53 -5.30 7.19 7.77
C GLY A 53 -6.49 6.44 7.20
N LYS A 54 -7.69 6.90 7.55
CA LYS A 54 -8.94 6.50 6.88
C LYS A 54 -9.33 7.60 5.91
N PHE A 55 -9.62 7.21 4.68
CA PHE A 55 -10.09 8.12 3.63
C PHE A 55 -11.55 7.76 3.35
N ASP A 56 -12.41 8.76 3.43
CA ASP A 56 -13.87 8.64 3.23
C ASP A 56 -14.29 8.73 1.76
N SER A 57 -13.37 9.13 0.88
CA SER A 57 -13.58 9.16 -0.56
C SER A 57 -12.31 8.85 -1.38
N PRO A 58 -12.45 8.32 -2.61
CA PRO A 58 -11.34 8.12 -3.53
C PRO A 58 -10.59 9.42 -3.86
N GLU A 59 -11.30 10.55 -3.95
CA GLU A 59 -10.69 11.86 -4.22
C GLU A 59 -9.78 12.30 -3.08
N ASN A 60 -10.19 12.07 -1.83
CA ASN A 60 -9.39 12.40 -0.65
C ASN A 60 -8.12 11.53 -0.59
N LEU A 61 -8.23 10.24 -0.90
CA LEU A 61 -7.04 9.36 -1.00
C LEU A 61 -6.13 9.79 -2.16
N THR A 62 -6.70 10.11 -3.33
CA THR A 62 -5.96 10.54 -4.52
C THR A 62 -5.18 11.83 -4.23
N ASN A 63 -5.84 12.85 -3.69
CA ASN A 63 -5.19 14.11 -3.33
C ASN A 63 -4.07 13.91 -2.31
N HIS A 64 -4.28 13.03 -1.33
CA HIS A 64 -3.27 12.70 -0.33
C HIS A 64 -2.06 12.00 -0.95
N ILE A 65 -2.26 10.98 -1.79
CA ILE A 65 -1.17 10.30 -2.53
C ILE A 65 -0.38 11.30 -3.37
N LEU A 66 -1.08 12.15 -4.12
CA LEU A 66 -0.46 13.14 -5.02
C LEU A 66 0.33 14.20 -4.26
N SER A 67 -0.03 14.52 -3.01
CA SER A 67 0.72 15.44 -2.16
C SER A 67 2.16 14.98 -1.86
N PHE A 68 2.44 13.67 -1.98
CA PHE A 68 3.78 13.11 -1.79
C PHE A 68 4.63 13.10 -3.06
N TRP A 69 4.09 13.51 -4.21
CA TRP A 69 4.85 13.59 -5.46
C TRP A 69 5.57 14.94 -5.55
N ASN A 70 6.88 14.90 -5.79
CA ASN A 70 7.70 16.11 -5.96
C ASN A 70 8.35 16.20 -7.36
N GLY A 71 8.00 15.29 -8.28
CA GLY A 71 8.48 15.29 -9.65
C GLY A 71 7.73 16.28 -10.55
N THR A 72 8.33 16.62 -11.69
CA THR A 72 7.71 17.45 -12.73
C THR A 72 7.00 16.61 -13.80
N ASP A 73 7.23 15.31 -13.81
CA ASP A 73 6.59 14.32 -14.66
C ASP A 73 5.31 13.74 -14.04
N ALA A 74 4.61 12.91 -14.83
CA ALA A 74 3.39 12.26 -14.39
C ALA A 74 3.67 11.34 -13.18
N PRO A 75 2.91 11.47 -12.08
CA PRO A 75 3.07 10.64 -10.90
C PRO A 75 2.96 9.15 -11.22
N PHE A 76 3.83 8.35 -10.60
CA PHE A 76 3.74 6.90 -10.62
C PHE A 76 3.39 6.40 -9.21
N VAL A 77 2.30 5.64 -9.10
CA VAL A 77 1.79 5.14 -7.82
C VAL A 77 1.83 3.62 -7.83
N VAL A 78 2.33 3.04 -6.75
CA VAL A 78 2.30 1.59 -6.50
C VAL A 78 1.28 1.33 -5.39
N PHE A 79 0.17 0.70 -5.75
CA PHE A 79 -0.80 0.17 -4.79
C PHE A 79 -0.37 -1.21 -4.30
N THR A 80 -0.37 -1.42 -2.99
CA THR A 80 0.09 -2.65 -2.33
C THR A 80 -0.57 -2.81 -0.95
N GLY A 81 -0.23 -3.86 -0.20
CA GLY A 81 -0.50 -3.99 1.24
C GLY A 81 -1.94 -4.32 1.65
N GLY A 82 -2.16 -5.04 2.74
CA GLY A 82 -1.63 -6.40 2.73
C GLY A 82 -2.03 -7.03 1.39
N GLU A 83 -3.34 -7.12 1.13
CA GLU A 83 -3.90 -7.37 -0.21
C GLU A 83 -4.67 -6.14 -0.73
N PRO A 84 -4.14 -5.39 -1.72
CA PRO A 84 -4.76 -4.15 -2.20
C PRO A 84 -6.15 -4.35 -2.81
N LEU A 85 -6.42 -5.51 -3.43
CA LEU A 85 -7.71 -5.78 -4.06
C LEU A 85 -8.87 -5.99 -3.08
N LEU A 86 -8.60 -5.98 -1.77
CA LEU A 86 -9.66 -5.94 -0.76
C LEU A 86 -10.34 -4.57 -0.65
N GLN A 87 -9.68 -3.51 -1.11
CA GLN A 87 -10.13 -2.13 -0.93
C GLN A 87 -10.15 -1.32 -2.23
N MET A 88 -9.32 -1.66 -3.21
CA MET A 88 -9.29 -0.99 -4.51
C MET A 88 -10.57 -1.30 -5.31
N ASP A 89 -11.16 -0.27 -5.92
CA ASP A 89 -12.36 -0.36 -6.73
C ASP A 89 -12.26 0.52 -7.99
N ASP A 90 -13.30 0.50 -8.83
CA ASP A 90 -13.33 1.24 -10.10
C ASP A 90 -13.39 2.78 -9.93
N LYS A 91 -13.48 3.28 -8.69
CA LYS A 91 -13.53 4.73 -8.40
C LYS A 91 -12.16 5.28 -8.00
N LEU A 92 -11.17 4.42 -7.77
CA LEU A 92 -9.78 4.76 -7.50
C LEU A 92 -8.91 4.53 -8.75
#